data_AF-A0A958EWY3-F1
#
_entry.id   AF-A0A958EWY3-F1
#
_cell.length_a   1.000
_cell.length_b   1.000
_cell.length_c   1.000
_cell.angle_alpha   90.00
_cell.angle_beta   90.00
_cell.angle_gamma   90.00
#
_symmetry.space_group_name_H-M   'P 1'
#
loop_
_entity.id
_entity.type
_entity.pdbx_description
1 polymer ?
#
loop_
_entity_poly.entity_id
_entity_poly.type
_entity_poly.pdbx_seq_one_letter_code
_entity_poly.pdbx_strand_id
1 'polypeptide(L)'
;LEKHFSVLQYAPGIEEYALIRAFDYTLKNNPGCDFFIFDMPPTALTLKFFALAEISLLWLEKLFELRGAIRKKNEIISKIRLGNIELERDRVMQNIQQQLEFWHNIDRIFKDSALNLPILVVNPDKLSVMEGERIKIKLKTLKMPDPLMAVNKIKDYSIVHHENTLNLPVFENLTGIRNLTSAMDQINFTILDNSLL
;
A
#
# COMPACT_ATOMS: atom_id res chain seq x y z
N LEU A 1 -21.05 -24.70 -5.45
CA LEU A 1 -20.52 -23.32 -5.34
C LEU A 1 -19.18 -23.27 -4.57
N GLU A 2 -19.04 -23.93 -3.42
CA GLU A 2 -17.78 -23.93 -2.63
C GLU A 2 -16.53 -24.35 -3.43
N LYS A 3 -16.65 -25.36 -4.30
CA LYS A 3 -15.56 -25.84 -5.17
C LYS A 3 -15.03 -24.81 -6.18
N HIS A 4 -15.81 -23.77 -6.50
CA HIS A 4 -15.37 -22.67 -7.34
C HIS A 4 -14.68 -21.56 -6.52
N PHE A 5 -15.10 -21.34 -5.27
CA PHE A 5 -14.45 -20.41 -4.34
C PHE A 5 -13.04 -20.87 -3.96
N SER A 6 -12.81 -22.17 -3.78
CA SER A 6 -11.48 -22.72 -3.47
C SER A 6 -10.46 -22.59 -4.60
N VAL A 7 -10.90 -22.33 -5.83
CA VAL A 7 -10.01 -22.03 -6.97
C VAL A 7 -9.76 -20.53 -7.08
N LEU A 8 -10.77 -19.71 -6.77
CA LEU A 8 -10.64 -18.25 -6.75
C LEU A 8 -9.60 -17.76 -5.74
N GLN A 9 -9.40 -18.42 -4.60
CA GLN A 9 -8.35 -18.02 -3.66
C GLN A 9 -6.93 -18.02 -4.27
N TYR A 10 -6.71 -18.76 -5.36
CA TYR A 10 -5.44 -18.82 -6.07
C TYR A 10 -5.38 -17.92 -7.32
N ALA A 11 -6.45 -17.17 -7.62
CA ALA A 11 -6.42 -16.29 -8.78
C ALA A 11 -5.47 -15.12 -8.50
N PRO A 12 -4.61 -14.75 -9.47
CA PRO A 12 -3.66 -13.67 -9.29
C PRO A 12 -4.40 -12.36 -9.01
N GLY A 13 -3.95 -11.60 -8.00
CA GLY A 13 -4.54 -10.33 -7.60
C GLY A 13 -5.64 -10.42 -6.53
N ILE A 14 -6.15 -11.62 -6.20
CA ILE A 14 -7.20 -11.77 -5.18
C ILE A 14 -6.63 -11.55 -3.77
N GLU A 15 -5.43 -12.06 -3.49
CA GLU A 15 -4.77 -11.85 -2.20
C GLU A 15 -4.47 -10.36 -1.98
N GLU A 16 -3.88 -9.70 -2.97
CA GLU A 16 -3.58 -8.27 -2.90
C GLU A 16 -4.86 -7.42 -2.78
N TYR A 17 -5.92 -7.78 -3.51
CA TYR A 17 -7.21 -7.09 -3.38
C TYR A 17 -7.83 -7.28 -1.99
N ALA A 18 -7.78 -8.49 -1.44
CA ALA A 18 -8.28 -8.76 -0.09
C ALA A 18 -7.52 -7.93 0.96
N LEU A 19 -6.20 -7.82 0.83
CA LEU A 19 -5.38 -6.96 1.68
C LEU A 19 -5.80 -5.49 1.57
N ILE A 20 -6.06 -4.97 0.37
CA ILE A 20 -6.53 -3.59 0.17
C ILE A 20 -7.90 -3.37 0.84
N ARG A 21 -8.80 -4.35 0.76
CA ARG A 21 -10.11 -4.27 1.43
C ARG A 21 -9.99 -4.31 2.95
N ALA A 22 -9.10 -5.14 3.49
CA ALA A 22 -8.82 -5.18 4.92
C ALA A 22 -8.17 -3.87 5.40
N PHE A 23 -7.25 -3.30 4.61
CA PHE A 23 -6.63 -2.00 4.86
C PHE A 23 -7.69 -0.88 4.91
N ASP A 24 -8.52 -0.73 3.88
CA ASP A 24 -9.59 0.29 3.83
C ASP A 24 -10.59 0.12 4.99
N TYR A 25 -10.98 -1.12 5.29
CA TYR A 25 -11.86 -1.44 6.41
C TYR A 25 -11.24 -1.02 7.75
N THR A 26 -9.94 -1.28 7.95
CA THR A 26 -9.22 -0.95 9.19
C THR A 26 -9.19 0.56 9.40
N LEU A 27 -8.89 1.34 8.35
CA LEU A 27 -8.88 2.79 8.43
C LEU A 27 -10.27 3.37 8.75
N LYS A 28 -11.32 2.89 8.06
CA LYS A 28 -12.69 3.43 8.21
C LYS A 28 -13.33 3.13 9.55
N ASN A 29 -13.05 1.95 10.14
CA ASN A 29 -13.69 1.54 11.39
C ASN A 29 -12.95 2.00 12.65
N ASN A 30 -11.82 2.68 12.51
CA ASN A 30 -11.04 3.18 13.64
C ASN A 30 -10.72 4.68 13.48
N PRO A 31 -11.73 5.55 13.32
CA PRO A 31 -11.53 6.98 13.03
C PRO A 31 -10.88 7.78 14.18
N GLY A 32 -10.81 7.21 15.40
CA GLY A 32 -10.18 7.84 16.56
C GLY A 32 -8.70 7.53 16.73
N CYS A 33 -8.08 6.77 15.81
CA CYS A 33 -6.66 6.48 15.85
C CYS A 33 -5.87 7.58 15.13
N ASP A 34 -4.89 8.16 15.82
CA ASP A 34 -3.98 9.15 15.22
C ASP A 34 -3.00 8.51 14.23
N PHE A 35 -2.60 7.26 14.49
CA PHE A 35 -1.62 6.53 13.69
C PHE A 35 -2.00 5.07 13.49
N PHE A 36 -1.64 4.52 12.32
CA PHE A 36 -1.69 3.10 12.03
C PHE A 36 -0.30 2.61 11.66
N ILE A 37 0.10 1.47 12.22
CA ILE A 37 1.36 0.79 11.88
C ILE A 37 1.00 -0.55 11.26
N PHE A 38 1.36 -0.75 10.00
CA PHE A 38 1.12 -2.00 9.27
C PHE A 38 2.43 -2.78 9.16
N ASP A 39 2.48 -3.98 9.73
CA ASP A 39 3.55 -4.94 9.49
C ASP A 39 3.31 -5.62 8.15
N MET A 40 4.08 -5.21 7.15
CA MET A 40 3.85 -5.59 5.77
C MET A 40 4.52 -6.94 5.45
N PRO A 41 3.89 -7.76 4.58
CA PRO A 41 4.48 -9.02 4.14
C PRO A 41 5.83 -8.82 3.42
N PRO A 42 6.61 -9.89 3.21
CA PRO A 42 7.92 -9.78 2.57
C PRO A 42 7.86 -9.07 1.20
N THR A 43 8.95 -8.38 0.90
CA THR A 43 9.19 -7.44 -0.22
C THR A 43 8.25 -7.54 -1.42
N ALA A 44 8.22 -8.69 -2.10
CA ALA A 44 7.53 -8.83 -3.37
C ALA A 44 6.01 -8.63 -3.23
N LEU A 45 5.40 -9.15 -2.16
CA LEU A 45 3.96 -9.02 -1.94
C LEU A 45 3.58 -7.58 -1.60
N THR A 46 4.41 -6.91 -0.80
CA THR A 46 4.24 -5.48 -0.46
C THR A 46 4.29 -4.58 -1.68
N LEU A 47 5.24 -4.82 -2.59
CA LEU A 47 5.32 -4.04 -3.83
C LEU A 47 4.11 -4.27 -4.74
N LYS A 48 3.58 -5.49 -4.82
CA LYS A 48 2.36 -5.78 -5.57
C LYS A 48 1.14 -5.12 -4.93
N PHE A 49 1.04 -5.11 -3.61
CA PHE A 49 -0.01 -4.43 -2.86
C PHE A 49 -0.07 -2.94 -3.22
N PHE A 50 1.06 -2.23 -3.19
CA PHE A 50 1.11 -0.81 -3.56
C PHE A 50 0.83 -0.59 -5.06
N ALA A 51 1.41 -1.43 -5.93
CA ALA A 51 1.20 -1.33 -7.38
C ALA A 51 -0.26 -1.57 -7.80
N LEU A 52 -1.04 -2.29 -7.00
CA LEU A 52 -2.42 -2.63 -7.33
C LEU A 52 -3.30 -1.39 -7.48
N ALA A 53 -3.04 -0.31 -6.74
CA ALA A 53 -3.81 0.92 -6.85
C ALA A 53 -3.68 1.57 -8.24
N GLU A 54 -2.44 1.77 -8.70
CA GLU A 54 -2.16 2.37 -10.01
C GLU A 54 -2.64 1.49 -11.16
N ILE A 55 -2.41 0.17 -11.08
CA ILE A 55 -2.87 -0.79 -12.09
C ILE A 55 -4.40 -0.80 -12.17
N SER A 56 -5.08 -0.77 -11.02
CA SER A 56 -6.55 -0.79 -10.98
C SER A 56 -7.16 0.48 -11.56
N LEU A 57 -6.58 1.65 -11.27
CA LEU A 57 -7.00 2.92 -11.86
C LEU A 57 -6.88 2.89 -13.38
N LEU A 58 -5.73 2.47 -13.92
CA LEU A 58 -5.51 2.38 -15.36
C LEU A 58 -6.58 1.51 -16.06
N TRP A 59 -6.86 0.34 -15.50
CA TRP A 59 -7.88 -0.56 -16.04
C TRP A 59 -9.29 0.03 -15.93
N LEU A 60 -9.63 0.65 -14.80
CA LEU A 60 -10.94 1.25 -14.59
C LEU A 60 -11.19 2.46 -15.49
N GLU A 61 -10.19 3.31 -15.70
CA GLU A 61 -10.25 4.41 -16.67
C GLU A 61 -10.52 3.87 -18.07
N LYS A 62 -9.81 2.79 -18.46
CA LYS A 62 -10.05 2.19 -19.77
C LYS A 62 -11.44 1.57 -19.90
N LEU A 63 -11.92 0.90 -18.86
CA LEU A 63 -13.27 0.36 -18.81
C LEU A 63 -14.33 1.47 -18.87
N PHE A 64 -14.08 2.60 -18.21
CA PHE A 64 -14.95 3.76 -18.23
C PHE A 64 -15.07 4.35 -19.64
N GLU A 65 -13.94 4.55 -20.33
CA GLU A 65 -13.89 5.00 -21.73
C GLU A 65 -14.67 4.04 -22.66
N LEU A 66 -14.40 2.74 -22.54
CA LEU A 66 -15.05 1.70 -23.34
C LEU A 66 -16.57 1.71 -23.11
N ARG A 67 -17.02 1.81 -21.85
CA ARG A 67 -18.45 1.88 -21.53
C ARG A 67 -19.08 3.15 -22.09
N GLY A 68 -18.37 4.28 -22.04
CA GLY A 68 -18.81 5.54 -22.63
C GLY A 68 -19.00 5.44 -24.14
N ALA A 69 -18.07 4.78 -24.84
CA ALA A 69 -18.18 4.54 -26.29
C ALA A 69 -19.37 3.64 -26.65
N ILE A 70 -19.60 2.56 -25.88
CA ILE A 70 -20.76 1.67 -26.05
C ILE A 70 -22.06 2.45 -25.88
N ARG A 71 -22.15 3.28 -24.83
CA ARG A 71 -23.35 4.08 -24.56
C ARG A 71 -23.65 5.08 -25.69
N LYS A 72 -22.64 5.82 -26.16
CA LYS A 72 -22.79 6.74 -27.30
C LYS A 72 -23.31 6.02 -28.55
N LYS A 73 -22.79 4.84 -28.85
CA LYS A 73 -23.25 4.02 -29.99
C LYS A 73 -24.71 3.59 -29.82
N ASN A 74 -25.10 3.16 -28.63
CA ASN A 74 -26.48 2.77 -28.34
C ASN A 74 -27.46 3.94 -28.40
N GLU A 75 -27.06 5.13 -27.95
CA GLU A 75 -27.87 6.36 -28.06
C GLU A 75 -28.09 6.77 -29.52
N ILE A 76 -27.11 6.57 -30.40
CA ILE A 76 -27.28 6.79 -31.85
C ILE A 76 -28.28 5.79 -32.43
N ILE A 77 -28.14 4.50 -32.08
CA ILE A 77 -29.05 3.44 -32.57
C ILE A 77 -30.48 3.65 -32.08
N SER A 78 -30.68 4.06 -30.82
CA SER A 78 -32.01 4.30 -30.27
C SER A 78 -32.69 5.53 -30.87
N LYS A 79 -31.94 6.59 -31.20
CA LYS A 79 -32.49 7.74 -31.95
C LYS A 79 -32.92 7.38 -33.37
N ILE A 80 -32.24 6.43 -34.01
CA ILE A 80 -32.59 5.94 -35.36
C ILE A 80 -33.82 5.01 -35.30
N ARG A 81 -33.97 4.22 -34.22
CA ARG A 81 -35.12 3.34 -34.00
C ARG A 81 -36.13 4.03 -33.07
N LEU A 82 -37.01 4.86 -33.62
CA LEU A 82 -38.12 5.51 -32.91
C LEU A 82 -38.80 4.55 -31.90
N GLY A 83 -38.53 4.74 -30.61
CA GLY A 83 -39.14 3.96 -29.53
C GLY A 83 -38.40 4.17 -28.21
N ASN A 84 -39.12 4.72 -27.22
CA ASN A 84 -38.68 5.00 -25.86
C ASN A 84 -38.04 3.78 -25.17
N ILE A 85 -36.76 3.53 -25.41
CA ILE A 85 -35.94 2.81 -24.46
C ILE A 85 -35.42 3.89 -23.53
N GLU A 86 -36.17 4.12 -22.46
CA GLU A 86 -35.68 4.89 -21.31
C GLU A 86 -34.28 4.38 -20.98
N LEU A 87 -33.33 5.31 -20.95
CA LEU A 87 -31.97 5.13 -20.48
C LEU A 87 -32.03 4.58 -19.06
N GLU A 88 -32.16 3.27 -18.92
CA GLU A 88 -31.96 2.54 -17.69
C GLU A 88 -30.61 3.04 -17.14
N ARG A 89 -30.66 3.82 -16.05
CA ARG A 89 -29.49 4.49 -15.47
C ARG A 89 -28.36 3.47 -15.46
N ASP A 90 -27.30 3.76 -16.22
CA ASP A 90 -26.28 2.76 -16.53
C ASP A 90 -25.56 2.34 -15.24
N ARG A 91 -26.10 1.31 -14.57
CA ARG A 91 -25.61 0.79 -13.30
C ARG A 91 -24.14 0.38 -13.41
N VAL A 92 -23.74 -0.08 -14.60
CA VAL A 92 -22.34 -0.44 -14.88
C VAL A 92 -21.45 0.79 -14.81
N MET A 93 -21.87 1.91 -15.43
CA MET A 93 -21.12 3.16 -15.36
C MET A 93 -21.00 3.69 -13.93
N GLN A 94 -22.11 3.65 -13.18
CA GLN A 94 -22.13 4.05 -11.77
C GLN A 94 -21.18 3.20 -10.92
N ASN A 95 -21.18 1.88 -11.13
CA ASN A 95 -20.27 0.98 -10.43
C ASN A 95 -18.80 1.28 -10.77
N ILE A 96 -18.47 1.51 -12.05
CA ILE A 96 -17.09 1.87 -12.46
C ILE A 96 -16.66 3.17 -11.77
N GLN A 97 -17.54 4.17 -11.73
CA GLN A 97 -17.25 5.45 -11.07
C GLN A 97 -17.00 5.27 -9.56
N GLN A 98 -17.82 4.47 -8.86
CA GLN A 98 -17.61 4.15 -7.45
C GLN A 98 -16.27 3.43 -7.21
N GLN A 99 -15.87 2.54 -8.12
CA GLN A 99 -14.57 1.88 -8.03
C GLN A 99 -13.41 2.87 -8.28
N LEU A 100 -13.54 3.80 -9.23
CA LEU A 100 -12.55 4.85 -9.45
C LEU A 100 -12.37 5.72 -8.19
N GLU A 101 -13.47 6.17 -7.57
CA GLU A 101 -13.43 6.93 -6.33
C GLU A 101 -12.72 6.16 -5.20
N PHE A 102 -13.03 4.87 -5.05
CA PHE A 102 -12.38 4.00 -4.09
C PHE A 102 -10.85 3.94 -4.32
N TRP A 103 -10.43 3.61 -5.55
CA TRP A 103 -9.01 3.44 -5.85
C TRP A 103 -8.23 4.75 -5.84
N HIS A 104 -8.84 5.88 -6.23
CA HIS A 104 -8.21 7.19 -6.07
C HIS A 104 -7.94 7.54 -4.61
N ASN A 105 -8.86 7.19 -3.70
CA ASN A 105 -8.61 7.41 -2.27
C ASN A 105 -7.45 6.55 -1.75
N ILE A 106 -7.38 5.27 -2.15
CA ILE A 106 -6.27 4.39 -1.78
C ILE A 106 -4.94 4.90 -2.35
N ASP A 107 -4.91 5.23 -3.64
CA ASP A 107 -3.72 5.76 -4.32
C ASP A 107 -3.22 7.06 -3.66
N ARG A 108 -4.14 7.94 -3.28
CA ARG A 108 -3.83 9.16 -2.51
C ARG A 108 -3.17 8.83 -1.18
N ILE A 109 -3.72 7.90 -0.41
CA ILE A 109 -3.14 7.50 0.89
C ILE A 109 -1.71 6.99 0.69
N PHE A 110 -1.45 6.16 -0.34
CA PHE A 110 -0.11 5.61 -0.57
C PHE A 110 0.93 6.65 -1.00
N LYS A 111 0.52 7.68 -1.76
CA LYS A 111 1.43 8.68 -2.35
C LYS A 111 1.61 9.94 -1.51
N ASP A 112 0.69 10.24 -0.61
CA ASP A 112 0.72 11.44 0.23
C ASP A 112 1.67 11.25 1.43
N SER A 113 2.77 12.01 1.46
CA SER A 113 3.78 11.95 2.52
C SER A 113 3.28 12.44 3.88
N ALA A 114 2.14 13.15 3.93
CA ALA A 114 1.50 13.51 5.19
C ALA A 114 0.66 12.36 5.78
N LEU A 115 0.27 11.38 4.96
CA LEU A 115 -0.60 10.25 5.36
C LEU A 115 0.15 8.92 5.47
N ASN A 116 1.25 8.78 4.75
CA ASN A 116 2.00 7.53 4.66
C ASN A 116 3.50 7.77 4.86
N LEU A 117 4.08 7.04 5.80
CA LEU A 117 5.51 7.02 6.07
C LEU A 117 6.02 5.58 5.92
N PRO A 118 6.56 5.19 4.76
CA PRO A 118 7.16 3.87 4.61
C PRO A 118 8.46 3.79 5.41
N ILE A 119 8.62 2.69 6.16
CA ILE A 119 9.85 2.38 6.90
C ILE A 119 10.42 1.08 6.35
N LEU A 120 11.65 1.15 5.82
CA LEU A 120 12.32 0.00 5.24
C LEU A 120 13.35 -0.56 6.21
N VAL A 121 13.05 -1.74 6.75
CA VAL A 121 13.92 -2.42 7.71
C VAL A 121 14.93 -3.30 6.97
N VAL A 122 16.23 -3.05 7.17
CA VAL A 122 17.34 -3.81 6.58
C VAL A 122 18.30 -4.30 7.66
N ASN A 123 18.99 -5.41 7.43
CA ASN A 123 20.11 -5.82 8.29
C ASN A 123 21.44 -5.27 7.73
N PRO A 124 22.51 -5.12 8.55
CA PRO A 124 23.82 -4.64 8.13
C PRO A 124 24.62 -5.73 7.38
N ASP A 125 23.96 -6.46 6.49
CA ASP A 125 24.58 -7.40 5.56
C ASP A 125 24.37 -6.92 4.12
N LYS A 126 25.37 -7.20 3.27
CA LYS A 126 25.40 -6.69 1.90
C LYS A 126 24.16 -7.06 1.08
N LEU A 127 23.63 -8.27 1.26
CA LEU A 127 22.46 -8.73 0.50
C LEU A 127 21.19 -7.99 0.94
N SER A 128 21.00 -7.82 2.25
CA SER A 128 19.86 -7.09 2.79
C SER A 128 19.86 -5.62 2.37
N VAL A 129 21.02 -4.96 2.39
CA VAL A 129 21.15 -3.56 1.93
C VAL A 129 20.87 -3.45 0.42
N MET A 130 21.44 -4.33 -0.40
CA MET A 130 21.20 -4.31 -1.85
C MET A 130 19.72 -4.55 -2.21
N GLU A 131 19.04 -5.43 -1.47
CA GLU A 131 17.60 -5.63 -1.66
C GLU A 131 16.80 -4.41 -1.20
N GLY A 132 17.20 -3.79 -0.08
CA GLY A 132 16.62 -2.54 0.39
C GLY A 132 16.67 -1.41 -0.65
N GLU A 133 17.83 -1.23 -1.29
CA GLU A 133 17.98 -0.25 -2.39
C GLU A 133 17.06 -0.54 -3.58
N ARG A 134 16.91 -1.82 -3.95
CA ARG A 134 15.98 -2.20 -5.02
C ARG A 134 14.53 -1.90 -4.67
N ILE A 135 14.15 -2.09 -3.41
CA ILE A 135 12.80 -1.77 -2.92
C ILE A 135 12.57 -0.27 -2.99
N LYS A 136 13.52 0.52 -2.49
CA LYS A 136 13.47 1.98 -2.53
C LYS A 136 13.27 2.50 -3.96
N ILE A 137 14.02 1.97 -4.93
CA ILE A 137 13.85 2.32 -6.35
C ILE A 137 12.43 1.98 -6.84
N LYS A 138 11.89 0.81 -6.49
CA LYS A 138 10.54 0.41 -6.92
C LYS A 138 9.45 1.25 -6.27
N LEU A 139 9.56 1.58 -4.99
CA LEU A 139 8.63 2.49 -4.29
C LEU A 139 8.63 3.88 -4.94
N LYS A 140 9.81 4.37 -5.33
CA LYS A 140 9.94 5.63 -6.06
C LYS A 140 9.24 5.59 -7.42
N THR A 141 9.35 4.47 -8.16
CA THR A 141 8.60 4.30 -9.43
C THR A 141 7.09 4.34 -9.21
N LEU A 142 6.60 3.86 -8.06
CA LEU A 142 5.19 3.95 -7.65
C LEU A 142 4.80 5.34 -7.09
N LYS A 143 5.72 6.31 -7.14
CA LYS A 143 5.54 7.69 -6.63
C LYS A 143 5.16 7.74 -5.14
N MET A 144 5.60 6.75 -4.37
CA MET A 144 5.45 6.76 -2.92
C MET A 144 6.50 7.67 -2.27
N PRO A 145 6.25 8.13 -1.02
CA PRO A 145 7.24 8.85 -0.24
C PRO A 145 8.55 8.06 -0.10
N ASP A 146 9.67 8.77 -0.03
CA ASP A 146 10.97 8.13 0.21
C ASP A 146 10.94 7.42 1.58
N PRO A 147 11.32 6.13 1.66
CA PRO A 147 11.24 5.40 2.90
C PRO A 147 12.31 5.84 3.89
N LEU A 148 11.93 5.90 5.18
CA LEU A 148 12.89 5.95 6.28
C LEU A 148 13.63 4.61 6.34
N MET A 149 14.95 4.64 6.35
CA MET A 149 15.75 3.42 6.46
C MET A 149 15.93 3.05 7.93
N ALA A 150 15.59 1.82 8.31
CA ALA A 150 15.84 1.30 9.64
C ALA A 150 16.85 0.14 9.55
N VAL A 151 18.06 0.34 10.02
CA VAL A 151 19.09 -0.71 10.01
C VAL A 151 19.00 -1.48 11.33
N ASN A 152 18.48 -2.69 11.25
CA ASN A 152 18.24 -3.59 12.38
C ASN A 152 19.46 -4.45 12.70
N LYS A 153 19.57 -4.90 13.95
CA LYS A 153 20.61 -5.82 14.43
C LYS A 153 22.02 -5.25 14.32
N ILE A 154 22.17 -3.94 14.51
CA ILE A 154 23.49 -3.32 14.60
C ILE A 154 24.14 -3.71 15.92
N LYS A 155 25.39 -4.17 15.84
CA LYS A 155 26.25 -4.45 17.00
C LYS A 155 27.19 -3.31 17.34
N ASP A 156 27.50 -2.47 16.35
CA ASP A 156 28.43 -1.34 16.45
C ASP A 156 27.81 -0.12 15.76
N TYR A 157 27.45 0.88 16.58
CA TYR A 157 26.75 2.09 16.13
C TYR A 157 27.63 3.05 15.32
N SER A 158 28.95 2.83 15.29
CA SER A 158 29.91 3.69 14.58
C SER A 158 29.82 3.58 13.05
N ILE A 159 29.04 2.64 12.51
CA ILE A 159 29.15 2.20 11.10
C ILE A 159 28.12 2.86 10.16
N VAL A 160 27.02 3.43 10.67
CA VAL A 160 25.92 3.91 9.80
C VAL A 160 25.48 5.33 10.19
N HIS A 161 26.15 6.33 9.61
CA HIS A 161 25.74 7.73 9.69
C HIS A 161 25.36 8.22 8.29
N HIS A 162 24.11 7.98 7.89
CA HIS A 162 23.50 8.60 6.72
C HIS A 162 22.24 9.34 7.15
N GLU A 163 21.98 10.50 6.51
CA GLU A 163 20.74 11.25 6.70
C GLU A 163 19.52 10.31 6.50
N ASN A 164 18.53 10.39 7.38
CA ASN A 164 17.32 9.56 7.40
C ASN A 164 17.53 8.05 7.60
N THR A 165 18.52 7.67 8.42
CA THR A 165 18.71 6.27 8.86
C THR A 165 18.53 6.13 10.38
N LEU A 166 17.70 5.17 10.79
CA LEU A 166 17.52 4.78 12.18
C LEU A 166 18.27 3.48 12.46
N ASN A 167 19.23 3.52 13.38
CA ASN A 167 20.01 2.34 13.78
C ASN A 167 19.34 1.66 14.98
N LEU A 168 18.98 0.39 14.83
CA LEU A 168 18.31 -0.40 15.87
C LEU A 168 19.23 -1.49 16.42
N PRO A 169 19.37 -1.59 17.77
CA PRO A 169 20.22 -2.60 18.40
C PRO A 169 19.78 -4.04 18.13
N VAL A 170 20.70 -4.97 18.40
CA VAL A 170 20.31 -6.37 18.64
C VAL A 170 19.63 -6.46 20.01
N PHE A 171 18.39 -6.91 20.03
CA PHE A 171 17.70 -7.27 21.26
C PHE A 171 17.73 -8.79 21.46
N GLU A 172 18.37 -9.27 22.53
CA GLU A 172 18.55 -10.71 22.72
C GLU A 172 17.30 -11.45 23.21
N ASN A 173 16.21 -10.76 23.62
CA ASN A 173 15.02 -11.40 24.19
C ASN A 173 13.71 -10.61 23.99
N LEU A 174 13.39 -10.21 22.75
CA LEU A 174 12.07 -9.65 22.43
C LEU A 174 11.07 -10.74 22.06
N THR A 175 10.48 -11.41 23.05
CA THR A 175 9.30 -12.25 22.85
C THR A 175 8.08 -11.60 23.53
N GLY A 176 7.12 -11.18 22.71
CA GLY A 176 5.85 -10.61 23.17
C GLY A 176 5.84 -9.09 23.42
N ILE A 177 4.63 -8.52 23.51
CA ILE A 177 4.38 -7.06 23.60
C ILE A 177 4.96 -6.45 24.90
N ARG A 178 5.07 -7.22 25.99
CA ARG A 178 5.56 -6.72 27.28
C ARG A 178 7.02 -6.26 27.26
N ASN A 179 7.86 -6.84 26.39
CA ASN A 179 9.27 -6.49 26.28
C ASN A 179 9.51 -5.26 25.38
N LEU A 180 8.48 -4.77 24.67
CA LEU A 180 8.59 -3.57 23.83
C LEU A 180 8.84 -2.31 24.66
N THR A 181 8.23 -2.17 25.83
CA THR A 181 8.42 -0.97 26.68
C THR A 181 9.88 -0.84 27.11
N SER A 182 10.49 -1.94 27.56
CA SER A 182 11.92 -1.98 27.93
C SER A 182 12.86 -1.77 26.74
N ALA A 183 12.45 -2.20 25.53
CA ALA A 183 13.20 -1.89 24.31
C ALA A 183 13.07 -0.42 23.89
N MET A 184 11.91 0.21 24.10
CA MET A 184 11.71 1.64 23.81
C MET A 184 12.59 2.53 24.68
N ASP A 185 12.78 2.19 25.95
CA ASP A 185 13.71 2.92 26.83
C ASP A 185 15.15 2.85 26.29
N GLN A 186 15.59 1.67 25.81
CA GLN A 186 16.92 1.50 25.20
C GLN A 186 17.08 2.27 23.89
N ILE A 187 16.01 2.40 23.09
CA ILE A 187 16.02 3.17 21.84
C ILE A 187 16.10 4.68 22.12
N ASN A 188 15.37 5.17 23.12
CA ASN A 188 15.37 6.60 23.50
C ASN A 188 16.76 7.07 23.96
N PHE A 189 17.51 6.25 24.69
CA PHE A 189 18.90 6.56 25.06
C PHE A 189 19.81 6.73 23.83
N THR A 190 19.66 5.87 22.82
CA THR A 190 20.48 5.91 21.60
C THR A 190 20.14 7.09 20.68
N ILE A 191 18.87 7.52 20.64
CA ILE A 191 18.46 8.70 19.86
C ILE A 191 18.94 10.00 20.52
N LEU A 192 18.90 10.08 21.86
CA LEU A 192 19.37 11.25 22.61
C LEU A 192 20.89 11.46 22.51
N ASP A 193 21.70 10.39 22.51
CA ASP A 193 23.16 10.48 22.33
C ASP A 193 23.56 11.00 20.94
N ASN A 194 22.76 10.70 19.90
CA ASN A 194 22.97 11.23 18.54
C ASN A 194 22.46 12.68 18.35
N SER A 195 21.84 13.28 19.36
CA SER A 195 21.42 14.69 19.35
C SER A 195 22.38 15.63 20.09
N LEU A 196 23.49 15.10 20.61
CA LEU A 196 24.53 15.82 21.36
C LEU A 196 25.88 15.92 20.62
N LEU A 197 25.92 15.64 19.31
CA LEU A 197 27.05 15.88 18.40
C LEU A 197 26.57 16.64 17.15
#